data_AF-A0A7C9FSY4-F1
#
_entry.id   AF-A0A7C9FSY4-F1
#
_cell.length_a   1.000
_cell.length_b   1.000
_cell.length_c   1.000
_cell.angle_alpha   90.00
_cell.angle_beta   90.00
_cell.angle_gamma   90.00
#
_symmetry.space_group_name_H-M   'P 1'
#
loop_
_entity.id
_entity.type
_entity.pdbx_description
1 polymer ?
#
loop_
_entity_poly.entity_id
_entity_poly.type
_entity_poly.pdbx_seq_one_letter_code
_entity_poly.pdbx_strand_id
1 'polypeptide(L)'
;MECSNLIATALQQGDISASLFKGSAHTALIADLQRVLFELGFKRELKFENYQATGAYDSATASAVTAFATKNNLLGDGTTVSNPLAKLMLQRHSFLPEMYLLWSIHNSDLRTKKYISKGTRMSVTAIQLMLFERGYAEQLNFKKFGADGSYGKSTRKAMIAYAKDNGLESDGDLLTRPLMDIMLKDIDAFYGKDWSELAVNNLPNADSPLVLFEASRFQGKPCRADVLFVPMLTKINRYAEQADVFVHVTSSFRTSSNVAGAIVKPATRSNHMAGHAIDMNVIYDNKRQFANSKVLARYPEVPDPVRRFIKFIIDDPDLRWGGDFRDRDPVHIDDHLNRNLGRWDERYLAM
;
A
#
# COMPACT_ATOMS: atom_id res chain seq x y z
N MET A 1 -2.71 6.18 1.92
CA MET A 1 -1.99 5.54 3.02
C MET A 1 -0.51 5.55 2.65
N GLU A 2 0.20 6.49 3.23
CA GLU A 2 1.60 6.78 2.90
C GLU A 2 2.45 5.63 3.43
N CYS A 3 3.03 4.76 2.60
CA CYS A 3 4.19 4.04 3.12
C CYS A 3 5.23 5.10 3.44
N SER A 4 5.53 5.25 4.72
CA SER A 4 6.52 6.16 5.28
C SER A 4 7.79 6.14 4.42
N ASN A 5 7.96 7.20 3.63
CA ASN A 5 9.14 7.35 2.78
C ASN A 5 10.36 7.67 3.65
N LEU A 6 10.20 8.26 4.84
CA LEU A 6 11.34 8.62 5.69
C LEU A 6 11.86 7.43 6.49
N ILE A 7 11.02 6.57 7.06
CA ILE A 7 11.48 5.34 7.76
C ILE A 7 12.13 4.40 6.77
N ALA A 8 11.53 4.20 5.58
CA ALA A 8 12.11 3.36 4.54
C ALA A 8 13.47 3.89 4.06
N THR A 9 13.60 5.20 3.89
CA THR A 9 14.88 5.84 3.51
C THR A 9 15.91 5.74 4.63
N ALA A 10 15.53 6.00 5.88
CA ALA A 10 16.42 5.91 7.03
C ALA A 10 16.96 4.49 7.23
N LEU A 11 16.12 3.46 7.02
CA LEU A 11 16.54 2.05 7.03
C LEU A 11 17.57 1.72 5.94
N GLN A 12 17.52 2.39 4.79
CA GLN A 12 18.53 2.21 3.73
C GLN A 12 19.85 2.92 4.06
N GLN A 13 19.79 4.00 4.83
CA GLN A 13 20.96 4.81 5.21
C GLN A 13 21.76 4.20 6.36
N GLY A 14 21.15 3.35 7.20
CA GLY A 14 21.88 2.65 8.26
C GLY A 14 21.00 2.13 9.39
N ASP A 15 21.55 2.18 10.60
CA ASP A 15 20.83 1.79 11.83
C ASP A 15 19.87 2.90 12.26
N ILE A 16 18.57 2.63 12.13
CA ILE A 16 17.51 3.59 12.46
C ILE A 16 17.35 3.81 13.96
N SER A 17 17.89 2.91 14.80
CA SER A 17 17.79 3.04 16.27
C SER A 17 18.50 4.29 16.80
N ALA A 18 19.51 4.76 16.07
CA ALA A 18 20.22 6.02 16.33
C ALA A 18 19.42 7.28 15.95
N SER A 19 18.26 7.13 15.28
CA SER A 19 17.41 8.25 14.87
C SER A 19 16.00 8.17 15.45
N LEU A 20 15.49 6.98 15.72
CA LEU A 20 14.18 6.73 16.31
C LEU A 20 14.31 6.24 17.76
N PHE A 21 14.55 7.17 18.67
CA PHE A 21 14.59 6.91 20.11
C PHE A 21 14.03 8.09 20.91
N LYS A 22 13.66 7.83 22.17
CA LYS A 22 13.14 8.84 23.09
C LYS A 22 14.18 9.95 23.33
N GLY A 23 13.82 11.19 23.01
CA GLY A 23 14.74 12.34 23.08
C GLY A 23 15.52 12.63 21.80
N SER A 24 15.29 11.87 20.73
CA SER A 24 15.85 12.15 19.40
C SER A 24 15.40 13.52 18.87
N ALA A 25 16.31 14.20 18.16
CA ALA A 25 16.05 15.47 17.49
C ALA A 25 15.49 15.30 16.05
N HIS A 26 15.32 14.06 15.56
CA HIS A 26 14.86 13.77 14.19
C HIS A 26 13.34 13.92 14.02
N THR A 27 12.83 15.14 14.23
CA THR A 27 11.39 15.41 14.35
C THR A 27 10.56 14.97 13.14
N ALA A 28 11.07 15.16 11.91
CA ALA A 28 10.38 14.73 10.70
C ALA A 28 10.24 13.20 10.61
N LEU A 29 11.29 12.46 10.97
CA LEU A 29 11.28 10.99 10.97
C LEU A 29 10.37 10.44 12.08
N ILE A 30 10.36 11.09 13.24
CA ILE A 30 9.47 10.72 14.35
C ILE A 30 8.00 10.99 13.99
N ALA A 31 7.70 12.12 13.34
CA ALA A 31 6.34 12.42 12.88
C ALA A 31 5.87 11.37 11.86
N ASP A 32 6.76 10.91 10.99
CA ASP A 32 6.48 9.82 10.03
C ASP A 32 6.20 8.49 10.75
N LEU A 33 6.98 8.14 11.78
CA LEU A 33 6.70 7.00 12.66
C LEU A 33 5.32 7.10 13.34
N GLN A 34 4.98 8.26 13.88
CA GLN A 34 3.70 8.50 14.54
C GLN A 34 2.52 8.35 13.55
N ARG A 35 2.67 8.83 12.30
CA ARG A 35 1.66 8.64 11.25
C ARG A 35 1.48 7.16 10.90
N VAL A 36 2.57 6.43 10.72
CA VAL A 36 2.53 4.98 10.44
C VAL A 36 1.82 4.23 11.56
N LEU A 37 2.16 4.50 12.82
CA LEU A 37 1.53 3.88 13.98
C LEU A 37 0.05 4.25 14.09
N PHE A 38 -0.30 5.51 13.81
CA PHE A 38 -1.69 5.94 13.74
C PHE A 38 -2.47 5.15 12.68
N GLU A 39 -1.96 5.08 11.44
CA GLU A 39 -2.60 4.33 10.34
C GLU A 39 -2.76 2.84 10.68
N LEU A 40 -1.77 2.25 11.35
CA LEU A 40 -1.80 0.89 11.88
C LEU A 40 -2.78 0.68 13.05
N GLY A 41 -3.49 1.72 13.48
CA GLY A 41 -4.56 1.65 14.47
C GLY A 41 -4.15 1.92 15.92
N PHE A 42 -2.95 2.46 16.16
CA PHE A 42 -2.42 2.77 17.51
C PHE A 42 -2.73 4.22 17.94
N LYS A 43 -3.87 4.76 17.47
CA LYS A 43 -4.32 6.13 17.73
C LYS A 43 -4.46 6.42 19.23
N ARG A 44 -4.99 5.46 20.00
CA ARG A 44 -5.20 5.59 21.46
C ARG A 44 -3.89 5.70 22.22
N GLU A 45 -2.92 4.84 21.92
CA GLU A 45 -1.60 4.84 22.53
C GLU A 45 -0.85 6.14 22.23
N LEU A 46 -0.97 6.63 20.99
CA LEU A 46 -0.43 7.91 20.56
C LEU A 46 -1.16 9.12 21.17
N LYS A 47 -2.35 8.93 21.76
CA LYS A 47 -3.25 10.02 22.16
C LYS A 47 -3.46 11.02 21.01
N PHE A 48 -3.60 10.48 19.80
CA PHE A 48 -3.46 11.25 18.56
C PHE A 48 -4.51 12.36 18.40
N GLU A 49 -5.68 12.24 19.03
CA GLU A 49 -6.73 13.28 19.03
C GLU A 49 -6.26 14.58 19.69
N ASN A 50 -5.36 14.48 20.68
CA ASN A 50 -4.88 15.63 21.45
C ASN A 50 -3.53 16.14 20.94
N TYR A 51 -2.68 15.26 20.40
CA TYR A 51 -1.28 15.58 20.10
C TYR A 51 -0.92 15.47 18.62
N GLN A 52 -1.64 14.68 17.83
CA GLN A 52 -1.32 14.42 16.42
C GLN A 52 0.14 13.93 16.24
N ALA A 53 0.70 14.07 15.04
CA ALA A 53 2.10 13.73 14.76
C ALA A 53 3.03 14.93 15.08
N THR A 54 3.34 15.12 16.36
CA THR A 54 4.18 16.22 16.87
C THR A 54 5.63 16.18 16.40
N GLY A 55 6.13 15.00 16.01
CA GLY A 55 7.55 14.77 15.79
C GLY A 55 8.38 14.70 17.07
N ALA A 56 7.77 14.76 18.25
CA ALA A 56 8.44 14.52 19.53
C ALA A 56 8.31 13.04 19.93
N TYR A 57 9.44 12.36 20.16
CA TYR A 57 9.43 10.98 20.64
C TYR A 57 9.17 10.97 22.16
N ASP A 58 7.92 11.18 22.52
CA ASP A 58 7.43 11.27 23.89
C ASP A 58 6.97 9.92 24.46
N SER A 59 6.36 9.94 25.66
CA SER A 59 5.83 8.73 26.29
C SER A 59 4.67 8.10 25.51
N ALA A 60 3.90 8.87 24.75
CA ALA A 60 2.80 8.36 23.94
C ALA A 60 3.35 7.61 22.72
N THR A 61 4.37 8.17 22.07
CA THR A 61 5.11 7.53 20.99
C THR A 61 5.74 6.21 21.47
N ALA A 62 6.40 6.23 22.63
CA ALA A 62 6.97 5.02 23.20
C ALA A 62 5.90 3.95 23.50
N SER A 63 4.76 4.36 24.07
CA SER A 63 3.65 3.46 24.36
C SER A 63 3.08 2.81 23.08
N ALA A 64 2.95 3.58 21.99
CA ALA A 64 2.49 3.06 20.71
C ALA A 64 3.50 2.08 20.08
N VAL A 65 4.80 2.36 20.18
CA VAL A 65 5.87 1.45 19.73
C VAL A 65 5.86 0.15 20.53
N THR A 66 5.74 0.22 21.86
CA THR A 66 5.60 -0.97 22.72
C THR A 66 4.36 -1.79 22.35
N ALA A 67 3.22 -1.14 22.14
CA ALA A 67 1.98 -1.82 21.79
C ALA A 67 2.09 -2.51 20.43
N PHE A 68 2.68 -1.85 19.42
CA PHE A 68 2.94 -2.45 18.11
C PHE A 68 3.88 -3.65 18.24
N ALA A 69 4.99 -3.52 18.96
CA ALA A 69 5.94 -4.61 19.18
C ALA A 69 5.25 -5.81 19.84
N THR A 70 4.50 -5.56 20.92
CA THR A 70 3.76 -6.60 21.67
C THR A 70 2.77 -7.35 20.77
N LYS A 71 1.96 -6.63 19.99
CA LYS A 71 1.00 -7.22 19.06
C LYS A 71 1.65 -8.04 17.94
N ASN A 72 2.91 -7.76 17.63
CA ASN A 72 3.69 -8.46 16.63
C ASN A 72 4.73 -9.43 17.24
N ASN A 73 4.51 -9.85 18.49
CA ASN A 73 5.35 -10.83 19.21
C ASN A 73 6.83 -10.43 19.30
N LEU A 74 7.12 -9.13 19.34
CA LEU A 74 8.45 -8.58 19.58
C LEU A 74 8.53 -7.97 20.97
N LEU A 75 9.70 -8.09 21.60
CA LEU A 75 10.00 -7.48 22.89
C LEU A 75 10.63 -6.11 22.68
N GLY A 76 10.19 -5.12 23.46
CA GLY A 76 10.77 -3.78 23.48
C GLY A 76 10.01 -2.86 24.42
N ASP A 77 10.73 -1.99 25.12
CA ASP A 77 10.15 -1.00 26.03
C ASP A 77 9.64 0.27 25.32
N GLY A 78 9.73 0.28 23.98
CA GLY A 78 9.27 1.37 23.13
C GLY A 78 10.13 2.62 23.20
N THR A 79 11.26 2.62 23.92
CA THR A 79 12.13 3.80 24.00
C THR A 79 13.01 3.98 22.77
N THR A 80 13.14 2.95 21.93
CA THR A 80 13.84 2.97 20.65
C THR A 80 13.13 2.07 19.63
N VAL A 81 13.28 2.39 18.34
CA VAL A 81 12.83 1.54 17.23
C VAL A 81 14.04 0.90 16.57
N SER A 82 14.16 -0.42 16.69
CA SER A 82 15.22 -1.18 16.04
C SER A 82 14.93 -1.38 14.54
N ASN A 83 15.98 -1.69 13.76
CA ASN A 83 15.84 -2.02 12.33
C ASN A 83 14.80 -3.14 12.07
N PRO A 84 14.78 -4.28 12.80
CA PRO A 84 13.75 -5.30 12.62
C PRO A 84 12.33 -4.79 12.89
N LEU A 85 12.15 -3.99 13.94
CA LEU A 85 10.84 -3.46 14.31
C LEU A 85 10.32 -2.47 13.24
N ALA A 86 11.18 -1.56 12.77
CA ALA A 86 10.84 -0.63 11.70
C ALA A 86 10.49 -1.34 10.38
N LYS A 87 11.24 -2.38 10.00
CA LYS A 87 10.91 -3.21 8.83
C LYS A 87 9.54 -3.87 8.97
N LEU A 88 9.21 -4.37 10.16
CA LEU A 88 7.92 -4.98 10.42
C LEU A 88 6.78 -3.95 10.39
N MET A 89 6.97 -2.75 10.95
CA MET A 89 6.00 -1.65 10.83
C MET A 89 5.70 -1.31 9.38
N LEU A 90 6.73 -1.11 8.55
CA LEU A 90 6.57 -0.82 7.13
C LEU A 90 5.89 -1.97 6.38
N GLN A 91 6.21 -3.21 6.73
CA GLN A 91 5.56 -4.37 6.15
C GLN A 91 4.07 -4.41 6.49
N ARG A 92 3.69 -4.31 7.77
CA ARG A 92 2.27 -4.29 8.19
C ARG A 92 1.53 -3.11 7.56
N HIS A 93 2.18 -1.95 7.51
CA HIS A 93 1.63 -0.76 6.90
C HIS A 93 1.36 -0.98 5.40
N SER A 94 2.29 -1.64 4.70
CA SER A 94 2.12 -1.95 3.27
C SER A 94 0.95 -2.89 2.97
N PHE A 95 0.49 -3.70 3.93
CA PHE A 95 -0.64 -4.62 3.79
C PHE A 95 -1.98 -4.05 4.26
N LEU A 96 -1.96 -2.95 4.98
CA LEU A 96 -3.13 -2.34 5.61
C LEU A 96 -4.25 -1.98 4.61
N PRO A 97 -3.99 -1.55 3.36
CA PRO A 97 -5.04 -1.34 2.37
C PRO A 97 -5.82 -2.62 2.03
N GLU A 98 -5.16 -3.77 2.00
CA GLU A 98 -5.81 -5.06 1.76
C GLU A 98 -6.63 -5.49 2.98
N MET A 99 -6.14 -5.18 4.18
CA MET A 99 -6.89 -5.42 5.41
C MET A 99 -8.19 -4.61 5.40
N TYR A 100 -8.16 -3.36 4.93
CA TYR A 100 -9.36 -2.54 4.76
C TYR A 100 -10.33 -3.14 3.76
N LEU A 101 -9.83 -3.68 2.63
CA LEU A 101 -10.68 -4.38 1.67
C LEU A 101 -11.33 -5.63 2.27
N LEU A 102 -10.58 -6.43 3.03
CA LEU A 102 -11.12 -7.60 3.74
C LEU A 102 -12.19 -7.20 4.77
N TRP A 103 -11.93 -6.14 5.54
CA TRP A 103 -12.92 -5.56 6.45
C TRP A 103 -14.16 -5.07 5.71
N SER A 104 -14.01 -4.42 4.56
CA SER A 104 -15.13 -4.00 3.71
C SER A 104 -15.94 -5.19 3.20
N ILE A 105 -15.28 -6.25 2.73
CA ILE A 105 -15.95 -7.48 2.28
C ILE A 105 -16.76 -8.10 3.42
N HIS A 106 -16.18 -8.20 4.61
CA HIS A 106 -16.83 -8.73 5.80
C HIS A 106 -18.12 -7.96 6.18
N ASN A 107 -18.07 -6.63 6.08
CA ASN A 107 -19.22 -5.75 6.33
C ASN A 107 -20.19 -5.63 5.15
N SER A 108 -19.82 -6.16 3.97
CA SER A 108 -20.65 -6.11 2.77
C SER A 108 -21.62 -7.29 2.67
N ASP A 109 -22.53 -7.20 1.69
CA ASP A 109 -23.31 -8.35 1.27
C ASP A 109 -22.42 -9.33 0.50
N LEU A 110 -22.01 -10.41 1.20
CA LEU A 110 -21.19 -11.48 0.65
C LEU A 110 -21.79 -12.10 -0.62
N ARG A 111 -23.08 -11.91 -0.94
CA ARG A 111 -23.66 -12.37 -2.22
C ARG A 111 -22.92 -11.84 -3.44
N THR A 112 -22.30 -10.67 -3.33
CA THR A 112 -21.61 -9.97 -4.41
C THR A 112 -20.09 -10.22 -4.44
N LYS A 113 -19.50 -10.73 -3.36
CA LYS A 113 -18.04 -10.90 -3.18
C LYS A 113 -17.71 -12.24 -2.52
N LYS A 114 -18.13 -13.33 -3.17
CA LYS A 114 -18.13 -14.70 -2.59
C LYS A 114 -16.80 -15.45 -2.66
N TYR A 115 -15.88 -15.12 -3.57
CA TYR A 115 -14.77 -16.02 -3.92
C TYR A 115 -13.41 -15.33 -3.82
N ILE A 116 -12.45 -15.98 -3.15
CA ILE A 116 -11.06 -15.51 -3.03
C ILE A 116 -10.38 -15.51 -4.40
N SER A 117 -10.69 -16.46 -5.27
CA SER A 117 -10.19 -16.56 -6.64
C SER A 117 -10.60 -15.38 -7.52
N LYS A 118 -11.70 -14.70 -7.18
CA LYS A 118 -12.14 -13.45 -7.80
C LYS A 118 -11.64 -12.21 -7.06
N GLY A 119 -10.91 -12.42 -5.98
CA GLY A 119 -10.20 -11.40 -5.24
C GLY A 119 -9.04 -10.85 -6.05
N THR A 120 -8.55 -9.73 -5.55
CA THR A 120 -7.49 -8.96 -6.16
C THR A 120 -6.15 -9.59 -5.87
N ARG A 121 -5.15 -9.33 -6.72
CA ARG A 121 -3.79 -9.84 -6.51
C ARG A 121 -3.26 -9.47 -5.12
N MET A 122 -3.53 -8.25 -4.68
CA MET A 122 -3.12 -7.77 -3.37
C MET A 122 -3.93 -8.43 -2.24
N SER A 123 -5.26 -8.56 -2.38
CA SER A 123 -6.08 -9.28 -1.39
C SER A 123 -5.62 -10.73 -1.20
N VAL A 124 -5.21 -11.39 -2.30
CA VAL A 124 -4.64 -12.73 -2.26
C VAL A 124 -3.27 -12.73 -1.59
N THR A 125 -2.40 -11.75 -1.89
CA THR A 125 -1.11 -11.58 -1.21
C THR A 125 -1.31 -11.42 0.30
N ALA A 126 -2.25 -10.59 0.73
CA ALA A 126 -2.60 -10.40 2.14
C ALA A 126 -3.04 -11.70 2.82
N ILE A 127 -3.92 -12.47 2.18
CA ILE A 127 -4.34 -13.78 2.67
C ILE A 127 -3.15 -14.73 2.76
N GLN A 128 -2.31 -14.80 1.72
CA GLN A 128 -1.11 -15.66 1.70
C GLN A 128 -0.14 -15.29 2.83
N LEU A 129 0.02 -14.00 3.15
CA LEU A 129 0.87 -13.54 4.25
C LEU A 129 0.27 -13.87 5.61
N MET A 130 -1.02 -13.61 5.81
CA MET A 130 -1.71 -13.99 7.05
C MET A 130 -1.59 -15.49 7.28
N LEU A 131 -1.86 -16.31 6.27
CA LEU A 131 -1.66 -17.76 6.35
C LEU A 131 -0.21 -18.15 6.66
N PHE A 132 0.77 -17.51 6.03
CA PHE A 132 2.18 -17.74 6.33
C PHE A 132 2.51 -17.48 7.81
N GLU A 133 2.05 -16.34 8.35
CA GLU A 133 2.24 -15.93 9.75
C GLU A 133 1.52 -16.86 10.72
N ARG A 134 0.39 -17.45 10.30
CA ARG A 134 -0.36 -18.46 11.07
C ARG A 134 0.23 -19.87 10.95
N GLY A 135 1.35 -20.05 10.22
CA GLY A 135 2.11 -21.30 10.15
C GLY A 135 1.87 -22.15 8.91
N TYR A 136 1.12 -21.66 7.92
CA TYR A 136 0.76 -22.42 6.71
C TYR A 136 1.79 -22.31 5.56
N ALA A 137 3.05 -22.01 5.90
CA ALA A 137 4.12 -21.79 4.93
C ALA A 137 4.35 -23.00 4.00
N GLU A 138 4.19 -24.22 4.52
CA GLU A 138 4.35 -25.46 3.75
C GLU A 138 3.23 -25.62 2.71
N GLN A 139 1.97 -25.43 3.12
CA GLN A 139 0.80 -25.54 2.25
C GLN A 139 0.84 -24.50 1.14
N LEU A 140 1.28 -23.28 1.47
CA LEU A 140 1.53 -22.20 0.52
C LEU A 140 2.69 -22.47 -0.44
N ASN A 141 3.58 -23.41 -0.12
CA ASN A 141 4.89 -23.53 -0.76
C ASN A 141 5.60 -22.18 -0.78
N PHE A 142 5.60 -21.51 0.37
CA PHE A 142 5.99 -20.11 0.50
C PHE A 142 7.46 -19.90 0.14
N LYS A 143 8.32 -20.89 0.40
CA LYS A 143 9.74 -20.85 -0.01
C LYS A 143 9.92 -20.69 -1.52
N LYS A 144 9.00 -21.22 -2.33
CA LYS A 144 9.07 -21.16 -3.79
C LYS A 144 8.36 -19.93 -4.35
N PHE A 145 7.14 -19.65 -3.86
CA PHE A 145 6.27 -18.64 -4.47
C PHE A 145 6.18 -17.34 -3.67
N GLY A 146 6.46 -17.37 -2.37
CA GLY A 146 6.14 -16.28 -1.47
C GLY A 146 4.65 -15.93 -1.51
N ALA A 147 4.34 -14.67 -1.22
CA ALA A 147 2.99 -14.12 -1.39
C ALA A 147 2.83 -13.46 -2.77
N ASP A 148 2.77 -14.29 -3.81
CA ASP A 148 2.78 -13.85 -5.22
C ASP A 148 1.48 -13.19 -5.72
N GLY A 149 0.44 -13.23 -4.89
CA GLY A 149 -0.89 -12.71 -5.16
C GLY A 149 -1.68 -13.54 -6.17
N SER A 150 -1.18 -14.71 -6.55
CA SER A 150 -1.89 -15.63 -7.43
C SER A 150 -2.71 -16.61 -6.60
N TYR A 151 -4.02 -16.65 -6.80
CA TYR A 151 -4.86 -17.64 -6.12
C TYR A 151 -4.74 -19.00 -6.83
N GLY A 152 -3.70 -19.76 -6.46
CA GLY A 152 -3.37 -21.07 -7.03
C GLY A 152 -3.70 -22.24 -6.11
N LYS A 153 -3.33 -23.46 -6.56
CA LYS A 153 -3.53 -24.71 -5.80
C LYS A 153 -2.94 -24.65 -4.39
N SER A 154 -1.77 -24.02 -4.22
CA SER A 154 -1.11 -23.86 -2.91
C SER A 154 -1.91 -22.95 -1.98
N THR A 155 -2.40 -21.80 -2.45
CA THR A 155 -3.25 -20.90 -1.64
C THR A 155 -4.56 -21.58 -1.26
N ARG A 156 -5.22 -22.26 -2.20
CA ARG A 156 -6.43 -23.06 -1.90
C ARG A 156 -6.15 -24.14 -0.85
N LYS A 157 -5.03 -24.87 -0.96
CA LYS A 157 -4.63 -25.89 0.02
C LYS A 157 -4.43 -25.29 1.41
N ALA A 158 -3.77 -24.14 1.49
CA ALA A 158 -3.55 -23.44 2.74
C ALA A 158 -4.86 -22.94 3.36
N MET A 159 -5.78 -22.40 2.57
CA MET A 159 -7.11 -22.00 3.05
C MET A 159 -7.94 -23.17 3.59
N ILE A 160 -7.91 -24.33 2.92
CA ILE A 160 -8.60 -25.54 3.40
C ILE A 160 -8.00 -26.00 4.74
N ALA A 161 -6.67 -26.04 4.85
CA ALA A 161 -6.01 -26.42 6.09
C ALA A 161 -6.35 -25.44 7.22
N TYR A 162 -6.28 -24.13 6.94
CA TYR A 162 -6.63 -23.08 7.87
C TYR A 162 -8.08 -23.17 8.36
N ALA A 163 -9.04 -23.35 7.45
CA ALA A 163 -10.43 -23.53 7.81
C ALA A 163 -10.62 -24.77 8.70
N LYS A 164 -10.01 -25.90 8.31
CA LYS A 164 -10.10 -27.17 9.06
C LYS A 164 -9.53 -27.05 10.47
N ASP A 165 -8.37 -26.43 10.63
CA ASP A 165 -7.72 -26.24 11.92
C ASP A 165 -8.54 -25.31 12.85
N ASN A 166 -9.40 -24.47 12.28
CA ASN A 166 -10.38 -23.65 12.98
C ASN A 166 -11.77 -24.29 13.07
N GLY A 167 -11.91 -25.59 12.76
CA GLY A 167 -13.17 -26.33 12.89
C GLY A 167 -14.22 -26.00 11.83
N LEU A 168 -13.81 -25.43 10.69
CA LEU A 168 -14.69 -25.07 9.58
C LEU A 168 -14.48 -25.99 8.39
N GLU A 169 -15.56 -26.31 7.69
CA GLU A 169 -15.47 -26.86 6.33
C GLU A 169 -15.33 -25.71 5.33
N SER A 170 -14.40 -25.86 4.39
CA SER A 170 -14.19 -24.90 3.32
C SER A 170 -13.68 -25.62 2.08
N ASP A 171 -14.13 -25.17 0.91
CA ASP A 171 -13.52 -25.53 -0.37
C ASP A 171 -12.24 -24.71 -0.66
N GLY A 172 -11.85 -23.85 0.29
CA GLY A 172 -10.70 -22.97 0.19
C GLY A 172 -10.95 -21.69 -0.60
N ASP A 173 -12.03 -21.59 -1.38
CA ASP A 173 -12.29 -20.47 -2.30
C ASP A 173 -13.49 -19.62 -1.87
N LEU A 174 -14.55 -20.24 -1.34
CA LEU A 174 -15.74 -19.53 -0.89
C LEU A 174 -15.48 -18.81 0.44
N LEU A 175 -15.68 -17.49 0.43
CA LEU A 175 -15.72 -16.63 1.61
C LEU A 175 -17.07 -16.77 2.32
N THR A 176 -17.11 -17.61 3.36
CA THR A 176 -18.25 -17.71 4.27
C THR A 176 -18.09 -16.71 5.42
N ARG A 177 -19.20 -16.33 6.08
CA ARG A 177 -19.11 -15.45 7.27
C ARG A 177 -18.20 -16.03 8.36
N PRO A 178 -18.34 -17.31 8.76
CA PRO A 178 -17.45 -17.88 9.78
C PRO A 178 -15.97 -17.83 9.38
N LEU A 179 -15.64 -18.09 8.11
CA LEU A 179 -14.27 -18.02 7.61
C LEU A 179 -13.74 -16.57 7.64
N MET A 180 -14.53 -15.60 7.21
CA MET A 180 -14.16 -14.19 7.26
C MET A 180 -13.99 -13.69 8.70
N ASP A 181 -14.85 -14.13 9.63
CA ASP A 181 -14.78 -13.76 11.04
C ASP A 181 -13.45 -14.21 11.68
N ILE A 182 -13.02 -15.46 11.43
CA ILE A 182 -11.74 -15.96 11.95
C ILE A 182 -10.54 -15.27 11.28
N MET A 183 -10.63 -14.99 9.97
CA MET A 183 -9.56 -14.30 9.25
C MET A 183 -9.36 -12.88 9.78
N LEU A 184 -10.45 -12.13 10.01
CA LEU A 184 -10.37 -10.79 10.60
C LEU A 184 -9.87 -10.84 12.03
N LYS A 185 -10.34 -11.79 12.85
CA LYS A 185 -9.83 -11.98 14.21
C LYS A 185 -8.31 -12.21 14.24
N ASP A 186 -7.80 -13.03 13.31
CA ASP A 186 -6.36 -13.31 13.22
C ASP A 186 -5.57 -12.10 12.70
N ILE A 187 -6.17 -11.29 11.82
CA ILE A 187 -5.60 -10.01 11.37
C ILE A 187 -5.53 -9.00 12.53
N ASP A 188 -6.60 -8.88 13.31
CA ASP A 188 -6.72 -7.95 14.45
C ASP A 188 -5.61 -8.15 15.49
N ALA A 189 -5.01 -9.33 15.55
CA ALA A 189 -3.88 -9.61 16.42
C ALA A 189 -2.71 -8.64 16.17
N PHE A 190 -2.44 -8.29 14.91
CA PHE A 190 -1.26 -7.54 14.48
C PHE A 190 -1.41 -6.02 14.46
N TYR A 191 -2.65 -5.51 14.41
CA TYR A 191 -2.95 -4.08 14.27
C TYR A 191 -3.55 -3.50 15.56
N GLY A 192 -3.42 -2.19 15.74
CA GLY A 192 -4.04 -1.47 16.87
C GLY A 192 -5.56 -1.42 16.72
N LYS A 193 -6.30 -1.30 17.82
CA LYS A 193 -7.76 -1.52 17.84
C LYS A 193 -8.57 -0.67 16.86
N ASP A 194 -8.04 0.49 16.48
CA ASP A 194 -8.74 1.46 15.65
C ASP A 194 -8.41 1.29 14.14
N TRP A 195 -7.63 0.27 13.76
CA TRP A 195 -7.21 0.10 12.36
C TRP A 195 -8.42 -0.05 11.42
N SER A 196 -9.44 -0.80 11.83
CA SER A 196 -10.65 -1.03 11.03
C SER A 196 -11.58 0.18 11.00
N GLU A 197 -11.58 1.03 12.03
CA GLU A 197 -12.30 2.32 12.00
C GLU A 197 -11.69 3.26 10.95
N LEU A 198 -10.36 3.22 10.80
CA LEU A 198 -9.67 3.96 9.75
C LEU A 198 -9.95 3.41 8.35
N ALA A 199 -10.41 2.17 8.22
CA ALA A 199 -10.81 1.59 6.94
C ALA A 199 -11.93 2.42 6.28
N VAL A 200 -12.91 2.89 7.05
CA VAL A 200 -14.03 3.72 6.54
C VAL A 200 -13.53 5.00 5.89
N ASN A 201 -12.50 5.62 6.47
CA ASN A 201 -11.93 6.89 6.01
C ASN A 201 -10.88 6.70 4.89
N ASN A 202 -10.37 5.48 4.70
CA ASN A 202 -9.30 5.18 3.76
C ASN A 202 -9.75 4.34 2.56
N LEU A 203 -10.90 3.71 2.65
CA LEU A 203 -11.62 3.18 1.51
C LEU A 203 -12.37 4.34 0.85
N PRO A 204 -12.57 4.28 -0.47
CA PRO A 204 -13.54 5.14 -1.15
C PRO A 204 -14.87 5.17 -0.38
N ASN A 205 -15.23 6.31 0.20
CA ASN A 205 -16.60 6.52 0.65
C ASN A 205 -17.48 6.76 -0.59
N ALA A 206 -18.81 6.66 -0.47
CA ALA A 206 -19.71 6.84 -1.62
C ALA A 206 -19.63 8.24 -2.27
N ASP A 207 -19.12 9.23 -1.53
CA ASP A 207 -18.99 10.63 -1.94
C ASP A 207 -17.58 10.98 -2.47
N SER A 208 -16.61 10.08 -2.31
CA SER A 208 -15.21 10.25 -2.70
C SER A 208 -15.04 9.65 -4.08
N PRO A 209 -14.48 10.39 -5.04
CA PRO A 209 -14.23 9.87 -6.37
C PRO A 209 -13.01 8.95 -6.41
N LEU A 210 -12.30 8.73 -5.30
CA LEU A 210 -11.19 7.79 -5.27
C LEU A 210 -11.69 6.37 -5.48
N VAL A 211 -10.94 5.57 -6.22
CA VAL A 211 -11.16 4.14 -6.37
C VAL A 211 -9.85 3.41 -6.12
N LEU A 212 -9.95 2.13 -5.77
CA LEU A 212 -8.81 1.23 -5.84
C LEU A 212 -8.77 0.64 -7.26
N PHE A 213 -7.82 1.10 -8.08
CA PHE A 213 -7.63 0.58 -9.42
C PHE A 213 -6.77 -0.68 -9.40
N GLU A 214 -7.21 -1.67 -10.17
CA GLU A 214 -6.51 -2.93 -10.32
C GLU A 214 -6.64 -3.46 -11.74
N ALA A 215 -5.58 -4.10 -12.24
CA ALA A 215 -5.58 -4.69 -13.57
C ALA A 215 -4.50 -5.78 -13.69
N SER A 216 -4.58 -6.60 -14.75
CA SER A 216 -3.78 -7.81 -14.94
C SER A 216 -2.26 -7.60 -14.92
N ARG A 217 -1.79 -6.41 -15.30
CA ARG A 217 -0.38 -6.03 -15.33
C ARG A 217 0.04 -5.09 -14.21
N PHE A 218 -0.84 -4.83 -13.23
CA PHE A 218 -0.53 -4.02 -12.05
C PHE A 218 -0.19 -4.92 -10.84
N GLN A 219 0.81 -4.49 -10.08
CA GLN A 219 1.23 -5.07 -8.80
C GLN A 219 2.01 -4.02 -7.98
N GLY A 220 2.49 -4.38 -6.80
CA GLY A 220 3.18 -3.44 -5.92
C GLY A 220 2.21 -2.86 -4.89
N LYS A 221 2.35 -1.56 -4.57
CA LYS A 221 1.44 -0.85 -3.67
C LYS A 221 0.05 -0.67 -4.30
N PRO A 222 -1.00 -0.46 -3.49
CA PRO A 222 -2.34 -0.28 -4.02
C PRO A 222 -2.43 1.03 -4.82
N CYS A 223 -3.07 0.95 -5.99
CA CYS A 223 -3.25 2.07 -6.89
C CYS A 223 -4.55 2.80 -6.56
N ARG A 224 -4.51 3.69 -5.56
CA ARG A 224 -5.60 4.61 -5.27
C ARG A 224 -5.57 5.72 -6.30
N ALA A 225 -6.68 5.93 -7.01
CA ALA A 225 -6.76 6.87 -8.10
C ALA A 225 -8.13 7.52 -8.15
N ASP A 226 -8.21 8.73 -8.69
CA ASP A 226 -9.50 9.33 -9.02
C ASP A 226 -10.22 8.50 -10.09
N VAL A 227 -11.54 8.39 -9.99
CA VAL A 227 -12.37 7.66 -10.96
C VAL A 227 -12.19 8.17 -12.39
N LEU A 228 -11.86 9.45 -12.57
CA LEU A 228 -11.57 10.05 -13.88
C LEU A 228 -10.16 9.72 -14.40
N PHE A 229 -9.25 9.25 -13.54
CA PHE A 229 -7.94 8.75 -13.94
C PHE A 229 -7.96 7.25 -14.31
N VAL A 230 -9.01 6.52 -13.93
CA VAL A 230 -9.18 5.09 -14.26
C VAL A 230 -9.01 4.78 -15.75
N PRO A 231 -9.59 5.55 -16.71
CA PRO A 231 -9.38 5.30 -18.14
C PRO A 231 -7.90 5.33 -18.54
N MET A 232 -7.10 6.20 -17.92
CA MET A 232 -5.66 6.29 -18.16
C MET A 232 -4.92 5.09 -17.59
N LEU A 233 -5.28 4.65 -16.39
CA LEU A 233 -4.74 3.42 -15.80
C LEU A 233 -5.09 2.17 -16.61
N THR A 234 -6.29 2.11 -17.20
CA THR A 234 -6.68 1.05 -18.15
C THR A 234 -5.80 1.05 -19.40
N LYS A 235 -5.51 2.24 -19.97
CA LYS A 235 -4.56 2.37 -21.10
C LYS A 235 -3.17 1.88 -20.70
N ILE A 236 -2.66 2.32 -19.53
CA ILE A 236 -1.36 1.89 -19.00
C ILE A 236 -1.30 0.36 -18.87
N ASN A 237 -2.36 -0.29 -18.36
CA ASN A 237 -2.41 -1.75 -18.26
C ASN A 237 -2.32 -2.43 -19.63
N ARG A 238 -3.06 -1.92 -20.63
CA ARG A 238 -3.02 -2.43 -22.00
C ARG A 238 -1.62 -2.26 -22.62
N TYR A 239 -0.96 -1.12 -22.40
CA TYR A 239 0.41 -0.91 -22.86
C TYR A 239 1.41 -1.85 -22.19
N ALA A 240 1.25 -2.10 -20.88
CA ALA A 240 2.07 -3.07 -20.17
C ALA A 240 1.86 -4.49 -20.71
N GLU A 241 0.63 -4.85 -21.07
CA GLU A 241 0.33 -6.14 -21.69
C GLU A 241 0.96 -6.28 -23.08
N GLN A 242 0.81 -5.27 -23.93
CA GLN A 242 1.40 -5.24 -25.28
C GLN A 242 2.93 -5.28 -25.26
N ALA A 243 3.55 -4.70 -24.24
CA ALA A 243 5.00 -4.68 -24.07
C ALA A 243 5.55 -5.94 -23.37
N ASP A 244 4.67 -6.78 -22.83
CA ASP A 244 4.96 -7.91 -21.92
C ASP A 244 5.76 -7.51 -20.68
N VAL A 245 5.23 -6.55 -19.93
CA VAL A 245 5.76 -6.09 -18.66
C VAL A 245 4.68 -6.04 -17.57
N PHE A 246 5.10 -5.89 -16.32
CA PHE A 246 4.23 -5.58 -15.19
C PHE A 246 4.61 -4.21 -14.62
N VAL A 247 3.62 -3.38 -14.38
CA VAL A 247 3.74 -2.13 -13.63
C VAL A 247 3.79 -2.48 -12.14
N HIS A 248 4.91 -2.16 -11.49
CA HIS A 248 5.05 -2.24 -10.04
C HIS A 248 4.85 -0.86 -9.44
N VAL A 249 3.62 -0.55 -9.03
CA VAL A 249 3.24 0.71 -8.41
C VAL A 249 4.03 0.90 -7.12
N THR A 250 4.76 2.00 -7.00
CA THR A 250 5.48 2.41 -5.80
C THR A 250 4.79 3.55 -5.07
N SER A 251 3.92 4.29 -5.77
CA SER A 251 3.07 5.33 -5.20
C SER A 251 1.90 5.66 -6.13
N SER A 252 0.79 6.16 -5.59
CA SER A 252 -0.40 6.59 -6.34
C SER A 252 -1.00 7.85 -5.72
N PHE A 253 -2.29 7.90 -5.37
CA PHE A 253 -2.87 9.02 -4.63
C PHE A 253 -2.15 9.29 -3.30
N ARG A 254 -1.85 10.57 -3.03
CA ARG A 254 -1.22 11.03 -1.78
C ARG A 254 -2.01 12.22 -1.22
N THR A 255 -2.49 12.13 0.01
CA THR A 255 -2.93 13.32 0.75
C THR A 255 -1.70 14.15 1.12
N SER A 256 -1.76 15.48 1.03
CA SER A 256 -0.75 16.31 1.68
C SER A 256 -0.72 16.02 3.17
N SER A 257 0.45 16.09 3.79
CA SER A 257 0.71 16.03 5.23
C SER A 257 0.05 17.14 6.06
N ASN A 258 -0.91 17.86 5.49
CA ASN A 258 -1.67 18.89 6.18
C ASN A 258 -2.71 18.22 7.08
N VAL A 259 -2.55 18.52 8.35
CA VAL A 259 -3.38 18.15 9.48
C VAL A 259 -4.88 18.26 9.18
N ALA A 260 -5.68 17.33 9.72
CA ALA A 260 -7.14 17.35 9.61
C ALA A 260 -7.73 18.72 9.99
N GLY A 261 -8.55 19.29 9.10
CA GLY A 261 -9.41 20.44 9.39
C GLY A 261 -9.29 21.65 8.45
N ALA A 262 -8.24 21.73 7.62
CA ALA A 262 -8.13 22.79 6.61
C ALA A 262 -7.56 22.23 5.29
N ILE A 263 -8.39 22.17 4.24
CA ILE A 263 -7.93 21.93 2.87
C ILE A 263 -7.24 23.21 2.38
N VAL A 264 -5.97 23.36 2.73
CA VAL A 264 -5.14 24.46 2.21
C VAL A 264 -4.60 24.02 0.86
N LYS A 265 -4.91 24.77 -0.20
CA LYS A 265 -4.38 24.52 -1.55
C LYS A 265 -2.86 24.39 -1.47
N PRO A 266 -2.27 23.27 -1.91
CA PRO A 266 -0.83 23.07 -1.83
C PRO A 266 -0.10 24.07 -2.73
N ALA A 267 1.08 24.51 -2.29
CA ALA A 267 1.94 25.39 -3.08
C ALA A 267 2.35 24.73 -4.42
N THR A 268 2.41 23.39 -4.46
CA THR A 268 2.69 22.59 -5.66
C THR A 268 1.48 21.70 -5.99
N ARG A 269 0.85 21.94 -7.15
CA ARG A 269 -0.29 21.15 -7.66
C ARG A 269 0.17 19.83 -8.27
N SER A 270 0.60 18.91 -7.42
CA SER A 270 0.98 17.56 -7.82
C SER A 270 -0.26 16.74 -8.24
N ASN A 271 -0.18 16.04 -9.37
CA ASN A 271 -1.27 15.15 -9.81
C ASN A 271 -1.49 13.96 -8.85
N HIS A 272 -0.49 13.58 -8.06
CA HIS A 272 -0.69 12.60 -6.98
C HIS A 272 -1.72 13.06 -5.95
N MET A 273 -1.82 14.36 -5.69
CA MET A 273 -2.74 14.89 -4.69
C MET A 273 -4.18 14.96 -5.18
N ALA A 274 -4.40 14.87 -6.48
CA ALA A 274 -5.74 14.75 -7.06
C ALA A 274 -6.08 13.28 -7.40
N GLY A 275 -5.14 12.33 -7.24
CA GLY A 275 -5.35 10.93 -7.62
C GLY A 275 -5.15 10.65 -9.11
N HIS A 276 -4.45 11.54 -9.80
CA HIS A 276 -4.22 11.53 -11.26
C HIS A 276 -2.77 11.18 -11.64
N ALA A 277 -2.02 10.52 -10.76
CA ALA A 277 -0.65 10.10 -11.02
C ALA A 277 -0.26 8.82 -10.29
N ILE A 278 0.69 8.08 -10.87
CA ILE A 278 1.38 6.96 -10.25
C ILE A 278 2.90 7.11 -10.38
N ASP A 279 3.60 6.61 -9.37
CA ASP A 279 5.02 6.27 -9.49
C ASP A 279 5.12 4.76 -9.61
N MET A 280 6.04 4.30 -10.45
CA MET A 280 6.19 2.89 -10.74
C MET A 280 7.62 2.48 -11.07
N ASN A 281 7.89 1.20 -10.87
CA ASN A 281 8.98 0.48 -11.52
C ASN A 281 8.39 -0.51 -12.53
N VAL A 282 9.20 -1.01 -13.46
CA VAL A 282 8.75 -1.96 -14.48
C VAL A 282 9.40 -3.33 -14.26
N ILE A 283 8.58 -4.37 -14.20
CA ILE A 283 9.03 -5.76 -14.11
C ILE A 283 8.90 -6.44 -15.47
N TYR A 284 9.96 -7.10 -15.93
CA TYR A 284 10.02 -7.72 -17.26
C TYR A 284 10.72 -9.09 -17.19
N ASP A 285 10.82 -9.77 -18.34
CA ASP A 285 11.43 -11.11 -18.45
C ASP A 285 10.76 -12.14 -17.52
N ASN A 286 9.46 -12.38 -17.72
CA ASN A 286 8.66 -13.31 -16.91
C ASN A 286 8.79 -13.08 -15.39
N LYS A 287 8.78 -11.81 -14.98
CA LYS A 287 8.89 -11.36 -13.58
C LYS A 287 10.27 -11.57 -12.93
N ARG A 288 11.33 -11.77 -13.72
CA ARG A 288 12.68 -12.00 -13.18
C ARG A 288 13.53 -10.73 -13.08
N GLN A 289 13.22 -9.73 -13.88
CA GLN A 289 14.01 -8.51 -13.96
C GLN A 289 13.21 -7.28 -13.52
N PHE A 290 13.92 -6.30 -12.94
CA PHE A 290 13.34 -5.13 -12.32
C PHE A 290 14.01 -3.85 -12.82
N ALA A 291 13.29 -3.04 -13.59
CA ALA A 291 13.71 -1.73 -14.03
C ALA A 291 13.23 -0.68 -13.02
N ASN A 292 14.14 -0.29 -12.11
CA ASN A 292 13.93 0.78 -11.16
C ASN A 292 14.25 2.17 -11.75
N SER A 293 14.13 3.23 -10.95
CA SER A 293 14.45 4.61 -11.36
C SER A 293 15.79 4.76 -12.10
N LYS A 294 16.85 4.05 -11.67
CA LYS A 294 18.17 4.11 -12.33
C LYS A 294 18.13 3.52 -13.74
N VAL A 295 17.38 2.44 -13.94
CA VAL A 295 17.20 1.83 -15.26
C VAL A 295 16.32 2.73 -16.13
N LEU A 296 15.17 3.17 -15.61
CA LEU A 296 14.22 4.01 -16.35
C LEU A 296 14.83 5.35 -16.78
N ALA A 297 15.73 5.94 -15.98
CA ALA A 297 16.45 7.18 -16.30
C ALA A 297 17.31 7.08 -17.58
N ARG A 298 17.67 5.87 -18.01
CA ARG A 298 18.51 5.62 -19.19
C ARG A 298 17.73 5.54 -20.49
N TYR A 299 16.40 5.68 -20.49
CA TYR A 299 15.61 5.66 -21.72
C TYR A 299 16.20 6.64 -22.77
N PRO A 300 16.35 6.22 -24.05
CA PRO A 300 15.84 4.97 -24.62
C PRO A 300 16.75 3.75 -24.47
N GLU A 301 17.91 3.85 -23.82
CA GLU A 301 18.85 2.74 -23.56
C GLU A 301 18.42 1.83 -22.41
N VAL A 302 17.23 1.22 -22.57
CA VAL A 302 16.64 0.28 -21.63
C VAL A 302 16.28 -1.03 -22.35
N PRO A 303 16.05 -2.15 -21.62
CA PRO A 303 15.62 -3.41 -22.22
C PRO A 303 14.37 -3.24 -23.10
N ASP A 304 14.29 -3.99 -24.20
CA ASP A 304 13.26 -3.79 -25.23
C ASP A 304 11.81 -3.81 -24.73
N PRO A 305 11.38 -4.73 -23.84
CA PRO A 305 10.04 -4.67 -23.25
C PRO A 305 9.76 -3.36 -22.52
N VAL A 306 10.72 -2.89 -21.72
CA VAL A 306 10.61 -1.63 -20.97
C VAL A 306 10.58 -0.44 -21.93
N ARG A 307 11.45 -0.45 -22.96
CA ARG A 307 11.52 0.59 -23.98
C ARG A 307 10.20 0.75 -24.73
N ARG A 308 9.58 -0.37 -25.13
CA ARG A 308 8.27 -0.38 -25.80
C ARG A 308 7.18 0.16 -24.88
N PHE A 309 7.15 -0.28 -23.62
CA PHE A 309 6.18 0.21 -22.64
C PHE A 309 6.27 1.73 -22.46
N ILE A 310 7.46 2.27 -22.18
CA ILE A 310 7.66 3.71 -22.00
C ILE A 310 7.33 4.47 -23.29
N LYS A 311 7.70 3.94 -24.46
CA LYS A 311 7.33 4.55 -25.75
C LYS A 311 5.81 4.67 -25.91
N PHE A 312 5.04 3.65 -25.53
CA PHE A 312 3.57 3.74 -25.59
C PHE A 312 3.00 4.81 -24.66
N ILE A 313 3.62 5.06 -23.52
CA ILE A 313 3.22 6.14 -22.61
C ILE A 313 3.54 7.51 -23.23
N ILE A 314 4.75 7.67 -23.79
CA ILE A 314 5.19 8.92 -24.43
C ILE A 314 4.34 9.25 -25.67
N ASP A 315 3.98 8.24 -26.45
CA ASP A 315 3.20 8.42 -27.68
C ASP A 315 1.69 8.63 -27.42
N ASP A 316 1.19 8.41 -26.19
CA ASP A 316 -0.22 8.61 -25.86
C ASP A 316 -0.49 10.09 -25.56
N PRO A 317 -1.44 10.75 -26.26
CA PRO A 317 -1.67 12.19 -26.13
C PRO A 317 -2.26 12.60 -24.77
N ASP A 318 -2.83 11.65 -24.02
CA ASP A 318 -3.47 11.91 -22.72
C ASP A 318 -2.59 11.52 -21.53
N LEU A 319 -1.39 10.98 -21.77
CA LEU A 319 -0.45 10.58 -20.72
C LEU A 319 0.84 11.40 -20.81
N ARG A 320 1.54 11.47 -19.70
CA ARG A 320 2.93 11.91 -19.66
C ARG A 320 3.77 10.93 -18.88
N TRP A 321 5.03 10.81 -19.30
CA TRP A 321 6.06 10.13 -18.54
C TRP A 321 7.03 11.15 -17.95
N GLY A 322 7.31 11.05 -16.65
CA GLY A 322 8.10 12.05 -15.94
C GLY A 322 9.57 12.10 -16.36
N GLY A 323 10.07 11.11 -17.10
CA GLY A 323 11.42 11.17 -17.67
C GLY A 323 11.61 12.26 -18.73
N ASP A 324 10.52 12.81 -19.28
CA ASP A 324 10.50 13.95 -20.21
C ASP A 324 10.20 15.28 -19.52
N PHE A 325 10.02 15.29 -18.20
CA PHE A 325 9.85 16.52 -17.44
C PHE A 325 11.16 17.32 -17.37
N ARG A 326 11.04 18.63 -17.15
CA ARG A 326 12.20 19.51 -16.92
C ARG A 326 13.03 19.00 -15.75
N ASP A 327 12.37 18.69 -14.63
CA ASP A 327 12.94 17.99 -13.50
C ASP A 327 12.59 16.50 -13.67
N ARG A 328 13.53 15.73 -14.21
CA ARG A 328 13.26 14.35 -14.63
C ARG A 328 12.83 13.48 -13.46
N ASP A 329 11.69 12.83 -13.62
CA ASP A 329 11.14 11.84 -12.68
C ASP A 329 10.76 10.55 -13.44
N PRO A 330 11.72 9.68 -13.76
CA PRO A 330 11.53 8.56 -14.69
C PRO A 330 10.61 7.44 -14.14
N VAL A 331 10.19 7.51 -12.88
CA VAL A 331 9.21 6.56 -12.31
C VAL A 331 7.78 7.06 -12.46
N HIS A 332 7.58 8.33 -12.81
CA HIS A 332 6.29 8.99 -12.77
C HIS A 332 5.48 8.86 -14.06
N ILE A 333 4.17 8.63 -13.93
CA ILE A 333 3.19 8.72 -15.02
C ILE A 333 1.95 9.48 -14.52
N ASP A 334 1.47 10.45 -15.31
CA ASP A 334 0.22 11.17 -15.04
C ASP A 334 -0.55 11.52 -16.32
N ASP A 335 -1.72 12.12 -16.18
CA ASP A 335 -2.57 12.59 -17.28
C ASP A 335 -2.54 14.11 -17.51
N HIS A 336 -1.54 14.79 -16.96
CA HIS A 336 -1.38 16.24 -17.07
C HIS A 336 -2.56 17.07 -16.51
N LEU A 337 -3.37 16.55 -15.58
CA LEU A 337 -4.50 17.29 -14.98
C LEU A 337 -4.11 18.69 -14.50
N ASN A 338 -2.95 18.82 -13.85
CA ASN A 338 -2.42 20.08 -13.33
C ASN A 338 -2.13 21.17 -14.38
N ARG A 339 -2.28 20.88 -15.68
CA ARG A 339 -2.32 21.92 -16.73
C ARG A 339 -3.52 22.84 -16.58
N ASN A 340 -4.66 22.30 -16.14
CA ASN A 340 -5.87 23.06 -15.89
C ASN A 340 -6.06 23.20 -14.38
N LEU A 341 -5.62 24.33 -13.84
CA LEU A 341 -5.63 24.58 -12.39
C LEU A 341 -7.05 24.55 -11.80
N GLY A 342 -8.08 24.95 -12.57
CA GLY A 342 -9.47 24.89 -12.13
C GLY A 342 -9.97 23.47 -11.97
N ARG A 343 -9.77 22.63 -12.99
CA ARG A 343 -10.11 21.19 -12.92
C ARG A 343 -9.31 20.47 -11.85
N TRP A 344 -8.03 20.79 -11.72
CA TRP A 344 -7.19 20.23 -10.67
C TRP A 344 -7.75 20.60 -9.28
N ASP A 345 -8.09 21.87 -9.05
CA ASP A 345 -8.65 22.33 -7.77
C ASP A 345 -9.98 21.64 -7.48
N GLU A 346 -10.85 21.45 -8.48
CA GLU A 346 -12.11 20.70 -8.37
C GLU A 346 -11.89 19.25 -7.94
N ARG A 347 -10.95 18.54 -8.60
CA ARG A 347 -10.65 17.15 -8.23
C ARG A 347 -10.02 17.07 -6.86
N TYR A 348 -9.07 17.94 -6.55
CA TYR A 348 -8.41 17.99 -5.24
C TYR A 348 -9.39 18.23 -4.09
N LEU A 349 -10.38 19.10 -4.27
CA LEU A 349 -11.43 19.37 -3.26
C LEU A 349 -12.44 18.22 -3.11
N ALA A 350 -12.57 17.36 -4.13
CA ALA A 350 -13.44 16.19 -4.09
C ALA A 350 -12.78 14.97 -3.43
N MET A 351 -11.45 14.96 -3.26
CA MET A 351 -10.70 13.89 -2.59
C MET A 351 -11.04 13.81 -1.11
#